data_AF-A0A8J4NTN6-F1
#
_entry.id   AF-A0A8J4NTN6-F1
#
_cell.length_a   1.000
_cell.length_b   1.000
_cell.length_c   1.000
_cell.angle_alpha   90.00
_cell.angle_beta   90.00
_cell.angle_gamma   90.00
#
_symmetry.space_group_name_H-M   'P 1'
#
loop_
_entity.id
_entity.type
_entity.pdbx_description
1 polymer ?
#
loop_
_entity_poly.entity_id
_entity_poly.type
_entity_poly.pdbx_seq_one_letter_code
_entity_poly.pdbx_strand_id
1 'polypeptide(L)'
;MQCLPASCPFGQACGLKDGVRACVEQPGHCTLAPATRFVSFDSATGTTTATSIYVMTALCDPRRPGWFRLLADVGENQDRPAVLALHLFSPPAFVTVKRDKKVWVNGVPATLPVEVSSTLSITETHGTIWITQKPEFVAGLSTTGEVTVTVARDLSKHLCGICGNYDGNAANDLRGPDGKLVGDVVAMAKAWRAPDFTH
;
A
#
# COMPACT_ATOMS: atom_id res chain seq x y z
N MET A 1 -37.13 -6.23 26.50
CA MET A 1 -36.07 -6.28 25.46
C MET A 1 -34.89 -5.48 25.97
N GLN A 2 -33.70 -6.07 26.00
CA GLN A 2 -32.46 -5.36 26.33
C GLN A 2 -31.69 -5.09 25.03
N CYS A 3 -31.34 -3.83 24.78
CA CYS A 3 -30.43 -3.49 23.70
C CYS A 3 -29.02 -3.94 24.06
N LEU A 4 -28.42 -4.76 23.20
CA LEU A 4 -27.02 -5.12 23.29
C LEU A 4 -26.19 -4.12 22.48
N PRO A 5 -24.95 -3.81 22.89
CA PRO A 5 -24.03 -3.02 22.08
C PRO A 5 -23.79 -3.72 20.73
N ALA A 6 -24.07 -3.03 19.62
CA ALA A 6 -23.75 -3.51 18.28
C ALA A 6 -22.46 -2.87 17.79
N SER A 7 -21.49 -3.70 17.38
CA SER A 7 -20.29 -3.28 16.68
C SER A 7 -20.36 -3.72 15.23
N CYS A 8 -19.71 -2.96 14.34
CA CYS A 8 -19.61 -3.36 12.95
C CYS A 8 -18.58 -4.47 12.76
N PRO A 9 -18.81 -5.39 11.82
CA PRO A 9 -17.80 -6.35 11.38
C PRO A 9 -16.50 -5.69 10.93
N PHE A 10 -15.42 -6.47 10.86
CA PHE A 10 -14.15 -6.00 10.31
C PHE A 10 -14.30 -5.41 8.90
N GLY A 11 -13.58 -4.30 8.67
CA GLY A 11 -13.65 -3.54 7.44
C GLY A 11 -14.92 -2.71 7.29
N GLN A 12 -15.72 -2.54 8.36
CA GLN A 12 -16.90 -1.69 8.35
C GLN A 12 -16.88 -0.69 9.51
N ALA A 13 -17.41 0.51 9.27
CA ALA A 13 -17.63 1.52 10.30
C ALA A 13 -19.12 1.87 10.38
N CYS A 14 -19.55 2.30 11.56
CA CYS A 14 -20.91 2.80 11.75
C CYS A 14 -21.05 4.11 10.97
N GLY A 15 -21.89 4.10 9.94
CA GLY A 15 -22.16 5.23 9.07
C GLY A 15 -23.65 5.32 8.73
N LEU A 16 -24.00 6.27 7.86
CA LEU A 16 -25.35 6.37 7.32
C LEU A 16 -25.40 5.68 5.96
N LYS A 17 -26.36 4.77 5.80
CA LYS A 17 -26.76 4.21 4.51
C LYS A 17 -28.24 4.53 4.32
N ASP A 18 -28.57 5.32 3.30
CA ASP A 18 -29.93 5.79 3.01
C ASP A 18 -30.61 6.49 4.22
N GLY A 19 -29.83 7.25 4.99
CA GLY A 19 -30.31 7.96 6.20
C GLY A 19 -30.44 7.10 7.46
N VAL A 20 -30.15 5.79 7.39
CA VAL A 20 -30.21 4.87 8.53
C VAL A 20 -28.80 4.49 8.99
N ARG A 21 -28.59 4.38 10.31
CA ARG A 21 -27.33 3.88 10.87
C ARG A 21 -27.12 2.43 10.45
N ALA A 22 -26.05 2.19 9.71
CA ALA A 22 -25.66 0.89 9.20
C ALA A 22 -24.14 0.73 9.24
N CYS A 23 -23.67 -0.50 9.12
CA CYS A 23 -22.26 -0.77 8.91
C CYS A 23 -21.91 -0.56 7.44
N VAL A 24 -21.00 0.38 7.19
CA VAL A 24 -20.58 0.82 5.86
C VAL A 24 -19.15 0.36 5.64
N GLU A 25 -18.91 -0.28 4.50
CA GLU A 25 -17.58 -0.77 4.12
C GLU A 25 -16.55 0.35 4.14
N GLN A 26 -15.39 0.04 4.71
CA GLN A 26 -14.23 0.90 4.81
C GLN A 26 -13.10 0.31 3.98
N PRO A 27 -12.35 1.15 3.24
CA PRO A 27 -11.16 0.69 2.56
C PRO A 27 -10.06 0.32 3.57
N GLY A 28 -9.17 -0.58 3.16
CA GLY A 28 -7.97 -0.91 3.92
C GLY A 28 -6.92 0.17 3.72
N HIS A 29 -6.29 0.64 4.80
CA HIS A 29 -5.23 1.65 4.76
C HIS A 29 -3.92 1.09 5.30
N CYS A 30 -2.84 1.22 4.53
CA CYS A 30 -1.47 0.89 4.94
C CYS A 30 -0.58 2.12 4.76
N THR A 31 0.32 2.38 5.71
CA THR A 31 1.24 3.51 5.64
C THR A 31 2.68 3.12 5.93
N LEU A 32 3.60 3.80 5.24
CA LEU A 32 5.02 3.80 5.55
C LEU A 32 5.49 5.26 5.65
N ALA A 33 5.63 5.75 6.87
CA ALA A 33 5.97 7.14 7.14
C ALA A 33 7.49 7.37 7.18
N PRO A 34 7.96 8.64 7.05
CA PRO A 34 9.35 9.01 7.25
C PRO A 34 9.83 8.59 8.66
N ALA A 35 11.10 8.19 8.78
CA ALA A 35 11.62 7.40 9.92
C ALA A 35 11.09 5.96 10.01
N THR A 36 10.48 5.45 8.92
CA THR A 36 10.12 4.03 8.68
C THR A 36 9.09 3.46 9.66
N ARG A 37 8.23 4.33 10.19
CA ARG A 37 7.06 3.88 10.95
C ARG A 37 6.08 3.23 9.98
N PHE A 38 5.73 2.00 10.28
CA PHE A 38 4.90 1.15 9.48
C PHE A 38 3.53 0.95 10.15
N VAL A 39 2.46 0.95 9.35
CA VAL A 39 1.11 0.53 9.73
C VAL A 39 0.56 -0.36 8.61
N SER A 40 0.23 -1.61 8.94
CA SER A 40 -0.42 -2.58 8.03
C SER A 40 -1.89 -2.25 7.80
N PHE A 41 -2.54 -3.00 6.91
CA PHE A 41 -3.98 -2.90 6.69
C PHE A 41 -4.83 -3.27 7.91
N ASP A 42 -4.38 -4.20 8.76
CA ASP A 42 -5.10 -4.59 9.98
C ASP A 42 -4.55 -3.88 11.23
N SER A 43 -3.79 -2.79 11.04
CA SER A 43 -3.28 -1.90 12.10
C SER A 43 -2.15 -2.48 12.97
N ALA A 44 -1.51 -3.57 12.57
CA ALA A 44 -0.18 -3.93 13.09
C ALA A 44 0.83 -2.81 12.81
N THR A 45 1.67 -2.47 13.78
CA THR A 45 2.61 -1.34 13.69
C THR A 45 4.04 -1.72 14.06
N GLY A 46 5.01 -0.92 13.61
CA GLY A 46 6.39 -0.99 14.09
C GLY A 46 7.33 -0.08 13.31
N THR A 47 8.63 -0.36 13.36
CA THR A 47 9.68 0.44 12.71
C THR A 47 10.63 -0.45 11.91
N THR A 48 11.14 0.04 10.76
CA THR A 48 12.06 -0.72 9.89
C THR A 48 13.24 0.12 9.40
N THR A 49 14.44 -0.04 9.95
CA THR A 49 15.54 0.90 9.71
C THR A 49 16.45 0.60 8.51
N ALA A 50 16.13 -0.38 7.67
CA ALA A 50 17.02 -0.81 6.59
C ALA A 50 16.69 -0.14 5.24
N THR A 51 17.69 0.43 4.59
CA THR A 51 17.61 0.88 3.19
C THR A 51 17.53 -0.34 2.27
N SER A 52 16.50 -0.39 1.43
CA SER A 52 16.26 -1.45 0.46
C SER A 52 15.01 -1.13 -0.34
N ILE A 53 14.72 -1.98 -1.32
CA ILE A 53 13.46 -1.96 -2.05
C ILE A 53 12.59 -3.08 -1.52
N TYR A 54 11.39 -2.74 -1.05
CA TYR A 54 10.48 -3.67 -0.40
C TYR A 54 9.20 -3.84 -1.21
N VAL A 55 8.66 -5.05 -1.24
CA VAL A 55 7.29 -5.29 -1.69
C VAL A 55 6.34 -4.70 -0.65
N MET A 56 5.79 -3.52 -0.95
CA MET A 56 4.89 -2.84 -0.04
C MET A 56 3.56 -3.60 0.07
N THR A 57 2.93 -3.81 -1.09
CA THR A 57 1.73 -4.63 -1.22
C THR A 57 1.63 -5.16 -2.66
N ALA A 58 1.03 -6.32 -2.83
CA ALA A 58 0.75 -6.93 -4.11
C ALA A 58 -0.49 -7.82 -4.02
N LEU A 59 -1.15 -8.06 -5.15
CA LEU A 59 -2.05 -9.20 -5.28
C LEU A 59 -1.21 -10.47 -5.37
N CYS A 60 -1.41 -11.40 -4.43
CA CYS A 60 -0.54 -12.58 -4.30
C CYS A 60 -0.63 -13.53 -5.48
N ASP A 61 -1.80 -13.62 -6.11
CA ASP A 61 -1.98 -14.41 -7.32
C ASP A 61 -1.86 -13.49 -8.55
N PRO A 62 -0.77 -13.61 -9.34
CA PRO A 62 -0.53 -12.80 -10.53
C PRO A 62 -1.55 -13.00 -11.65
N ARG A 63 -2.42 -14.01 -11.54
CA ARG A 63 -3.45 -14.31 -12.54
C ARG A 63 -4.76 -13.57 -12.28
N ARG A 64 -4.91 -12.88 -11.14
CA ARG A 64 -6.15 -12.15 -10.84
C ARG A 64 -6.31 -10.92 -11.74
N PRO A 65 -7.53 -10.64 -12.22
CA PRO A 65 -7.82 -9.38 -12.87
C PRO A 65 -7.41 -8.20 -11.98
N GLY A 66 -6.86 -7.16 -12.59
CA GLY A 66 -6.40 -6.00 -11.83
C GLY A 66 -5.15 -6.26 -10.98
N TRP A 67 -4.37 -7.30 -11.28
CA TRP A 67 -3.11 -7.58 -10.59
C TRP A 67 -2.23 -6.33 -10.46
N PHE A 68 -1.55 -6.21 -9.33
CA PHE A 68 -0.50 -5.24 -9.13
C PHE A 68 0.56 -5.75 -8.16
N ARG A 69 1.74 -5.15 -8.25
CA ARG A 69 2.80 -5.23 -7.24
C ARG A 69 3.43 -3.85 -7.07
N LEU A 70 3.27 -3.29 -5.87
CA LEU A 70 3.84 -2.00 -5.49
C LEU A 70 5.13 -2.23 -4.70
N LEU A 71 6.23 -1.66 -5.19
CA LEU A 71 7.50 -1.60 -4.49
C LEU A 71 7.71 -0.20 -3.90
N ALA A 72 8.29 -0.15 -2.71
CA ALA A 72 8.77 1.07 -2.08
C ALA A 72 10.30 1.04 -2.00
N ASP A 73 10.95 2.01 -2.64
CA ASP A 73 12.39 2.22 -2.58
C ASP A 73 12.73 3.11 -1.39
N VAL A 74 13.33 2.53 -0.35
CA VAL A 74 13.73 3.20 0.88
C VAL A 74 15.23 3.46 0.84
N GLY A 75 15.60 4.75 0.82
CA GLY A 75 16.97 5.21 0.83
C GLY A 75 17.26 6.24 1.92
N GLU A 76 18.51 6.68 2.01
CA GLU A 76 18.91 7.75 2.93
C GLU A 76 18.49 9.12 2.42
N ASN A 77 17.97 9.96 3.31
CA ASN A 77 17.66 11.35 3.05
C ASN A 77 17.94 12.19 4.30
N GLN A 78 18.96 13.05 4.25
CA GLN A 78 19.36 13.91 5.37
C GLN A 78 19.55 13.09 6.67
N ASP A 79 20.35 12.02 6.58
CA ASP A 79 20.66 11.09 7.69
C ASP A 79 19.46 10.32 8.27
N ARG A 80 18.31 10.31 7.56
CA ARG A 80 17.12 9.54 7.94
C ARG A 80 16.60 8.70 6.77
N PRO A 81 16.20 7.45 7.00
CA PRO A 81 15.53 6.65 5.98
C PRO A 81 14.18 7.26 5.58
N ALA A 82 13.92 7.31 4.28
CA ALA A 82 12.66 7.75 3.69
C ALA A 82 12.38 7.02 2.38
N VAL A 83 11.11 6.95 1.96
CA VAL A 83 10.76 6.44 0.64
C VAL A 83 11.15 7.47 -0.42
N LEU A 84 11.98 7.07 -1.38
CA LEU A 84 12.48 7.90 -2.47
C LEU A 84 11.64 7.72 -3.74
N ALA A 85 11.15 6.51 -3.97
CA ALA A 85 10.33 6.16 -5.12
C ALA A 85 9.32 5.07 -4.81
N LEU A 86 8.24 5.05 -5.58
CA LEU A 86 7.36 3.89 -5.73
C LEU A 86 7.48 3.34 -7.14
N HIS A 87 7.50 2.01 -7.24
CA HIS A 87 7.46 1.30 -8.51
C HIS A 87 6.22 0.40 -8.54
N LEU A 88 5.28 0.70 -9.44
CA LEU A 88 4.09 -0.11 -9.66
C LEU A 88 4.30 -0.99 -10.89
N PHE A 89 4.20 -2.30 -10.69
CA PHE A 89 3.99 -3.27 -11.76
C PHE A 89 2.51 -3.56 -11.87
N SER A 90 1.95 -3.39 -13.06
CA SER A 90 0.54 -3.67 -13.37
C SER A 90 0.41 -4.10 -14.84
N PRO A 91 -0.66 -4.81 -15.24
CA PRO A 91 -0.87 -5.19 -16.64
C PRO A 91 -0.82 -4.01 -17.63
N PRO A 92 -1.40 -2.83 -17.34
CA PRO A 92 -1.32 -1.70 -18.27
C PRO A 92 0.07 -1.10 -18.43
N ALA A 93 0.87 -1.05 -17.36
CA ALA A 93 2.19 -0.43 -17.39
C ALA A 93 3.06 -0.76 -16.17
N PHE A 94 4.35 -0.52 -16.35
CA PHE A 94 5.30 -0.26 -15.27
C PHE A 94 5.38 1.24 -15.01
N VAL A 95 5.11 1.67 -13.79
CA VAL A 95 5.13 3.09 -13.38
C VAL A 95 6.16 3.30 -12.30
N THR A 96 6.98 4.33 -12.44
CA THR A 96 7.87 4.82 -11.37
C THR A 96 7.48 6.24 -11.03
N VAL A 97 7.27 6.53 -9.75
CA VAL A 97 7.05 7.88 -9.24
C VAL A 97 8.08 8.18 -8.16
N LYS A 98 8.66 9.37 -8.19
CA LYS A 98 9.67 9.81 -7.22
C LYS A 98 9.15 10.94 -6.36
N ARG A 99 9.67 11.06 -5.14
CA ARG A 99 9.34 12.16 -4.21
C ARG A 99 9.68 13.56 -4.73
N ASP A 100 10.57 13.68 -5.72
CA ASP A 100 10.91 14.91 -6.44
C ASP A 100 9.94 15.23 -7.59
N LYS A 101 8.78 14.56 -7.60
CA LYS A 101 7.68 14.69 -8.53
C LYS A 101 7.92 14.17 -9.95
N LYS A 102 9.02 13.47 -10.19
CA LYS A 102 9.29 12.87 -11.49
C LYS A 102 8.55 11.55 -11.66
N VAL A 103 8.01 11.33 -12.86
CA VAL A 103 7.21 10.15 -13.20
C VAL A 103 7.73 9.54 -14.49
N TRP A 104 7.78 8.21 -14.52
CA TRP A 104 8.07 7.41 -15.71
C TRP A 104 6.98 6.37 -15.92
N VAL A 105 6.57 6.20 -17.16
CA VAL A 105 5.65 5.15 -17.60
C VAL A 105 6.39 4.32 -18.65
N ASN A 106 6.58 3.03 -18.37
CA ASN A 106 7.35 2.10 -19.21
C ASN A 106 8.76 2.62 -19.57
N GLY A 107 9.42 3.29 -18.61
CA GLY A 107 10.76 3.86 -18.78
C GLY A 107 10.80 5.21 -19.49
N VAL A 108 9.67 5.74 -19.97
CA VAL A 108 9.58 7.04 -20.63
C VAL A 108 9.12 8.10 -19.62
N PRO A 109 9.83 9.25 -19.50
CA PRO A 109 9.38 10.35 -18.64
C PRO A 109 7.99 10.84 -19.04
N ALA A 110 7.12 11.07 -18.04
CA ALA A 110 5.76 11.54 -18.24
C ALA A 110 5.49 12.81 -17.42
N THR A 111 4.63 13.68 -17.94
CA THR A 111 4.16 14.90 -17.25
C THR A 111 2.83 14.63 -16.57
N LEU A 112 2.65 15.17 -15.35
CA LEU A 112 1.40 15.03 -14.60
C LEU A 112 0.38 16.11 -14.98
N PRO A 113 -0.94 15.81 -14.97
CA PRO A 113 -1.52 14.47 -14.76
C PRO A 113 -1.34 13.58 -16.01
N VAL A 114 -1.27 12.27 -15.82
CA VAL A 114 -1.20 11.29 -16.92
C VAL A 114 -2.20 10.16 -16.72
N GLU A 115 -3.06 9.97 -17.72
CA GLU A 115 -3.92 8.79 -17.85
C GLU A 115 -3.17 7.75 -18.68
N VAL A 116 -2.78 6.64 -18.05
CA VAL A 116 -2.00 5.56 -18.70
C VAL A 116 -2.91 4.57 -19.41
N SER A 117 -4.10 4.33 -18.86
CA SER A 117 -5.16 3.52 -19.46
C SER A 117 -6.51 3.92 -18.86
N SER A 118 -7.62 3.27 -19.26
CA SER A 118 -8.94 3.51 -18.65
C SER A 118 -9.01 3.15 -17.16
N THR A 119 -8.05 2.36 -16.64
CA THR A 119 -8.03 1.92 -15.24
C THR A 119 -6.83 2.43 -14.45
N LEU A 120 -5.81 3.04 -15.08
CA LEU A 120 -4.58 3.47 -14.42
C LEU A 120 -4.27 4.93 -14.74
N SER A 121 -4.15 5.76 -13.70
CA SER A 121 -3.76 7.16 -13.83
C SER A 121 -2.84 7.62 -12.71
N ILE A 122 -2.10 8.70 -12.98
CA ILE A 122 -1.21 9.33 -12.03
C ILE A 122 -1.51 10.82 -11.98
N THR A 123 -1.75 11.34 -10.78
CA THR A 123 -2.06 12.74 -10.52
C THR A 123 -1.17 13.31 -9.42
N GLU A 124 -1.11 14.63 -9.29
CA GLU A 124 -0.49 15.31 -8.16
C GLU A 124 -1.51 16.20 -7.47
N THR A 125 -1.60 16.07 -6.15
CA THR A 125 -2.47 16.91 -5.32
C THR A 125 -1.75 17.24 -4.03
N HIS A 126 -1.63 18.54 -3.73
CA HIS A 126 -1.03 19.05 -2.48
C HIS A 126 0.36 18.46 -2.16
N GLY A 127 1.24 18.29 -3.15
CA GLY A 127 2.58 17.75 -2.93
C GLY A 127 2.67 16.23 -2.84
N THR A 128 1.58 15.50 -3.07
CA THR A 128 1.55 14.04 -3.12
C THR A 128 1.25 13.57 -4.54
N ILE A 129 2.08 12.69 -5.08
CA ILE A 129 1.77 11.98 -6.33
C ILE A 129 0.92 10.76 -5.98
N TRP A 130 -0.24 10.64 -6.62
CA TRP A 130 -1.16 9.54 -6.47
C TRP A 130 -1.14 8.65 -7.70
N ILE A 131 -0.89 7.36 -7.53
CA ILE A 131 -1.11 6.31 -8.53
C ILE A 131 -2.47 5.67 -8.22
N THR A 132 -3.40 5.75 -9.16
CA THR A 132 -4.76 5.19 -9.02
C THR A 132 -4.96 4.07 -10.02
N GLN A 133 -5.18 2.84 -9.52
CA GLN A 133 -5.61 1.69 -10.31
C GLN A 133 -7.05 1.31 -9.91
N LYS A 134 -8.02 1.70 -10.74
CA LYS A 134 -9.44 1.50 -10.46
C LYS A 134 -9.84 0.01 -10.59
N PRO A 135 -10.83 -0.46 -9.81
CA PRO A 135 -11.52 0.26 -8.73
C PRO A 135 -10.86 0.09 -7.34
N GLU A 136 -9.77 -0.66 -7.24
CA GLU A 136 -9.41 -1.32 -5.97
C GLU A 136 -8.14 -0.81 -5.30
N PHE A 137 -7.33 0.04 -5.95
CA PHE A 137 -6.00 0.40 -5.44
C PHE A 137 -5.65 1.86 -5.69
N VAL A 138 -5.17 2.53 -4.65
CA VAL A 138 -4.58 3.88 -4.71
C VAL A 138 -3.32 3.90 -3.86
N ALA A 139 -2.22 4.43 -4.39
CA ALA A 139 -0.98 4.65 -3.64
C ALA A 139 -0.51 6.10 -3.80
N GLY A 140 -0.16 6.75 -2.70
CA GLY A 140 0.34 8.12 -2.65
C GLY A 140 1.78 8.17 -2.15
N LEU A 141 2.63 8.99 -2.78
CA LEU A 141 3.98 9.33 -2.29
C LEU A 141 4.09 10.84 -2.09
N SER A 142 4.31 11.27 -0.85
CA SER A 142 4.48 12.69 -0.51
C SER A 142 5.93 13.16 -0.70
N THR A 143 6.13 14.48 -0.72
CA THR A 143 7.48 15.08 -0.75
C THR A 143 8.34 14.75 0.48
N THR A 144 7.74 14.35 1.60
CA THR A 144 8.45 13.93 2.82
C THR A 144 8.89 12.47 2.77
N GLY A 145 8.44 11.71 1.77
CA GLY A 145 8.70 10.27 1.65
C GLY A 145 7.72 9.42 2.46
N GLU A 146 6.55 9.97 2.79
CA GLU A 146 5.42 9.20 3.33
C GLU A 146 4.69 8.49 2.20
N VAL A 147 4.38 7.22 2.42
CA VAL A 147 3.55 6.43 1.52
C VAL A 147 2.25 6.08 2.20
N THR A 148 1.14 6.32 1.49
CA THR A 148 -0.19 5.82 1.86
C THR A 148 -0.69 4.89 0.78
N VAL A 149 -1.21 3.73 1.16
CA VAL A 149 -1.88 2.80 0.26
C VAL A 149 -3.29 2.58 0.76
N THR A 150 -4.25 2.75 -0.14
CA THR A 150 -5.68 2.51 0.09
C THR A 150 -6.13 1.41 -0.86
N VAL A 151 -6.80 0.39 -0.31
CA VAL A 151 -7.36 -0.72 -1.08
C VAL A 151 -8.84 -0.93 -0.82
N ALA A 152 -9.57 -1.38 -1.84
CA ALA A 152 -10.94 -1.81 -1.66
C ALA A 152 -11.00 -3.07 -0.78
N ARG A 153 -12.10 -3.22 -0.04
CA ARG A 153 -12.33 -4.39 0.84
C ARG A 153 -12.31 -5.72 0.08
N ASP A 154 -12.68 -5.72 -1.19
CA ASP A 154 -12.71 -6.92 -2.04
C ASP A 154 -11.32 -7.56 -2.22
N LEU A 155 -10.24 -6.83 -1.91
CA LEU A 155 -8.87 -7.36 -1.88
C LEU A 155 -8.49 -8.04 -0.56
N SER A 156 -9.39 -8.06 0.44
CA SER A 156 -9.16 -8.76 1.71
C SER A 156 -8.75 -10.22 1.48
N LYS A 157 -7.71 -10.68 2.18
CA LYS A 157 -7.13 -12.04 2.05
C LYS A 157 -6.54 -12.35 0.68
N HIS A 158 -6.38 -11.36 -0.19
CA HIS A 158 -5.78 -11.52 -1.52
C HIS A 158 -4.46 -10.74 -1.66
N LEU A 159 -4.12 -9.95 -0.64
CA LEU A 159 -2.93 -9.13 -0.57
C LEU A 159 -1.80 -9.83 0.19
N CYS A 160 -0.57 -9.43 -0.14
CA CYS A 160 0.65 -9.78 0.57
C CYS A 160 1.71 -8.70 0.35
N GLY A 161 2.77 -8.75 1.14
CA GLY A 161 3.78 -7.69 1.25
C GLY A 161 3.90 -7.25 2.69
N ILE A 162 4.71 -6.21 2.92
CA ILE A 162 4.85 -5.68 4.28
C ILE A 162 3.53 -5.16 4.85
N CYS A 163 2.57 -4.73 4.02
CA CYS A 163 1.26 -4.25 4.47
C CYS A 163 0.31 -5.33 5.04
N GLY A 164 0.74 -6.60 5.08
CA GLY A 164 -0.08 -7.70 5.60
C GLY A 164 -1.03 -8.28 4.55
N ASN A 165 -1.95 -9.14 5.02
CA ASN A 165 -2.90 -9.85 4.15
C ASN A 165 -4.32 -9.26 4.17
N TYR A 166 -4.56 -8.24 5.01
CA TYR A 166 -5.83 -7.53 5.15
C TYR A 166 -6.99 -8.48 5.46
N ASP A 167 -6.81 -9.35 6.47
CA ASP A 167 -7.80 -10.35 6.88
C ASP A 167 -8.59 -9.98 8.15
N GLY A 168 -8.22 -8.87 8.77
CA GLY A 168 -8.78 -8.34 10.00
C GLY A 168 -8.07 -8.78 11.28
N ASN A 169 -6.89 -9.37 11.17
CA ASN A 169 -6.12 -9.87 12.30
C ASN A 169 -4.70 -9.32 12.32
N ALA A 170 -4.53 -8.16 12.97
CA ALA A 170 -3.24 -7.52 13.21
C ALA A 170 -2.15 -8.46 13.79
N ALA A 171 -2.54 -9.45 14.61
CA ALA A 171 -1.59 -10.37 15.24
C ALA A 171 -0.90 -11.30 14.23
N ASN A 172 -1.41 -11.36 12.99
CA ASN A 172 -0.91 -12.24 11.95
C ASN A 172 -0.31 -11.49 10.75
N ASP A 173 -0.22 -10.17 10.77
CA ASP A 173 0.26 -9.39 9.62
C ASP A 173 1.78 -9.50 9.40
N LEU A 174 2.53 -9.83 10.45
CA LEU A 174 3.98 -9.99 10.36
C LEU A 174 4.34 -11.35 9.76
N ARG A 175 4.19 -11.48 8.44
CA ARG A 175 4.49 -12.71 7.69
C ARG A 175 5.56 -12.50 6.63
N GLY A 176 6.30 -13.54 6.32
CA GLY A 176 7.16 -13.60 5.13
C GLY A 176 6.41 -14.00 3.85
N PRO A 177 7.09 -14.00 2.69
CA PRO A 177 6.53 -14.47 1.43
C PRO A 177 6.08 -15.94 1.42
N ASP A 178 6.61 -16.77 2.33
CA ASP A 178 6.21 -18.16 2.54
C ASP A 178 4.93 -18.30 3.39
N GLY A 179 4.33 -17.19 3.79
CA GLY A 179 3.13 -17.12 4.62
C GLY A 179 3.35 -17.37 6.10
N LYS A 180 4.59 -17.66 6.54
CA LYS A 180 4.90 -17.91 7.95
C LYS A 180 5.04 -16.62 8.73
N LEU A 181 4.63 -16.66 10.00
CA LEU A 181 4.84 -15.56 10.92
C LEU A 181 6.33 -15.37 11.21
N VAL A 182 6.75 -14.12 11.31
CA VAL A 182 8.08 -13.71 11.73
C VAL A 182 8.02 -12.96 13.05
N GLY A 183 9.16 -12.88 13.75
CA GLY A 183 9.18 -12.37 15.12
C GLY A 183 8.94 -10.86 15.27
N ASP A 184 9.27 -10.07 14.25
CA ASP A 184 9.18 -8.61 14.29
C ASP A 184 9.10 -7.96 12.90
N VAL A 185 8.85 -6.66 12.88
CA VAL A 185 8.73 -5.84 11.65
C VAL A 185 10.04 -5.80 10.85
N VAL A 186 11.20 -5.90 11.50
CA VAL A 186 12.51 -5.89 10.81
C VAL A 186 12.71 -7.19 10.03
N ALA A 187 12.40 -8.33 10.65
CA ALA A 187 12.41 -9.64 10.00
C ALA A 187 11.42 -9.70 8.84
N MET A 188 10.22 -9.13 9.02
CA MET A 188 9.21 -9.02 7.96
C MET A 188 9.71 -8.19 6.78
N ALA A 189 10.18 -6.97 7.03
CA ALA A 189 10.70 -6.09 6.00
C ALA A 189 11.86 -6.76 5.24
N LYS A 190 12.78 -7.42 5.96
CA LYS A 190 13.89 -8.16 5.33
C LYS A 190 13.39 -9.30 4.44
N ALA A 191 12.37 -10.04 4.85
CA ALA A 191 11.79 -11.13 4.07
C ALA A 191 11.09 -10.64 2.79
N TRP A 192 10.55 -9.42 2.80
CA TRP A 192 9.87 -8.77 1.68
C TRP A 192 10.76 -7.85 0.84
N ARG A 193 12.09 -7.95 0.96
CA ARG A 193 12.99 -7.31 -0.02
C ARG A 193 12.68 -7.82 -1.41
N ALA A 194 12.81 -6.94 -2.41
CA ALA A 194 12.62 -7.25 -3.83
C ALA A 194 13.99 -7.37 -4.53
N PRO A 195 14.72 -8.49 -4.37
CA PRO A 195 16.04 -8.65 -4.99
C PRO A 195 15.99 -8.73 -6.52
N ASP A 196 14.81 -8.99 -7.07
CA ASP A 196 14.52 -9.01 -8.51
C ASP A 196 14.34 -7.62 -9.11
N PHE A 197 14.45 -6.57 -8.30
CA PHE A 197 14.42 -5.18 -8.76
C PHE A 197 15.66 -4.44 -8.24
N THR A 198 16.54 -4.06 -9.17
CA THR A 198 17.75 -3.26 -8.89
C THR A 198 17.75 -2.02 -9.77
N HIS A 199 18.36 -0.94 -9.26
CA HIS A 199 18.61 0.29 -10.02
C HIS A 199 19.45 0.07 -11.28
#